data_AF-A0A952SNB8-F1
#
_entry.id   AF-A0A952SNB8-F1
#
_cell.length_a   1.000
_cell.length_b   1.000
_cell.length_c   1.000
_cell.angle_alpha   90.00
_cell.angle_beta   90.00
_cell.angle_gamma   90.00
#
_symmetry.space_group_name_H-M   'P 1'
#
loop_
_entity.id
_entity.type
_entity.pdbx_description
1 polymer ?
#
loop_
_entity_poly.entity_id
_entity_poly.type
_entity_poly.pdbx_seq_one_letter_code
_entity_poly.pdbx_strand_id
1 'polypeptide(L)'
;MVEVRSTSGGYELLRNGQPFFVRGVGGTVHLDRLAAMGANTIRTWDAEGIDDLLEDAHAHGLAVCVGIWLMHERHGHDYNDPREKQKQLDKVERIVKRYQSHPAVLAWGVGNEVELGGDFDLALRSIEEAASVIKSLDPRHPTVAIIAEIGEDKARRIAHECPSIDIIGINAYGGAATVPERLLAQGYAGPYLITEFGPLGPWESPLTDWGAPIEQASHQKAQFYSNSYRRGVEAERLGRCLGSFAFLWGNKQETTSTWFGLLLPTGETTEAVDYLSRFWTGLQPSANAPRVSAIRLDGREPDSIKPGERFGATVSVYDPDSDALEYEWHVVRESSDRRTGGDAERAPEAVANCVIAVQGPRVMIEAPTKPGAYRLFVFVRDGTGRAGTANLPFLVTE
;
A
#
# COMPACT_ATOMS: atom_id res chain seq x y z
N MET A 1 -7.40 19.70 17.75
CA MET A 1 -7.11 18.71 18.81
C MET A 1 -7.56 17.37 18.32
N VAL A 2 -6.71 16.35 18.41
CA VAL A 2 -7.01 14.97 18.04
C VAL A 2 -6.82 14.10 19.27
N GLU A 3 -7.83 13.29 19.61
CA GLU A 3 -7.88 12.51 20.83
C GLU A 3 -8.29 11.08 20.54
N VAL A 4 -7.64 10.11 21.17
CA VAL A 4 -8.11 8.72 21.22
C VAL A 4 -8.85 8.53 22.53
N ARG A 5 -10.14 8.23 22.45
CA ARG A 5 -11.01 8.08 23.61
C ARG A 5 -11.47 6.64 23.76
N SER A 6 -11.32 6.09 24.97
CA SER A 6 -11.94 4.81 25.31
C SER A 6 -13.46 4.93 25.40
N THR A 7 -14.17 3.94 24.87
CA THR A 7 -15.63 3.83 24.92
C THR A 7 -16.02 2.56 25.69
N SER A 8 -17.33 2.32 25.89
CA SER A 8 -17.79 1.08 26.51
C SER A 8 -17.51 -0.18 25.67
N GLY A 9 -17.24 -0.02 24.36
CA GLY A 9 -17.04 -1.12 23.42
C GLY A 9 -15.65 -1.18 22.78
N GLY A 10 -14.80 -0.17 22.99
CA GLY A 10 -13.50 -0.08 22.33
C GLY A 10 -12.91 1.34 22.38
N TYR A 11 -12.57 1.89 21.22
CA TYR A 11 -11.91 3.19 21.10
C TYR A 11 -12.52 4.01 19.96
N GLU A 12 -12.43 5.32 20.09
CA GLU A 12 -12.87 6.27 19.07
C GLU A 12 -11.81 7.36 18.90
N LEU A 13 -11.46 7.67 17.65
CA LEU A 13 -10.62 8.81 17.31
C LEU A 13 -11.52 10.03 17.13
N LEU A 14 -11.21 11.12 17.82
CA LEU A 14 -11.92 12.39 17.71
C LEU A 14 -11.03 13.41 17.04
N ARG A 15 -11.54 14.12 16.04
CA ARG A 15 -10.90 15.31 15.46
C ARG A 15 -11.77 16.52 15.75
N ASN A 16 -11.24 17.46 16.53
CA ASN A 16 -11.96 18.65 17.00
C ASN A 16 -13.30 18.31 17.70
N GLY A 17 -13.27 17.27 18.53
CA GLY A 17 -14.43 16.81 19.31
C GLY A 17 -15.47 16.00 18.54
N GLN A 18 -15.26 15.75 17.24
CA GLN A 18 -16.16 14.96 16.42
C GLN A 18 -15.55 13.58 16.11
N PRO A 19 -16.35 12.50 16.11
CA PRO A 19 -15.91 11.18 15.66
C PRO A 19 -15.24 11.22 14.28
N PHE A 20 -14.06 10.61 14.17
CA PHE A 20 -13.25 10.62 12.97
C PHE A 20 -12.71 9.21 12.70
N PHE A 21 -13.37 8.49 11.79
CA PHE A 21 -12.86 7.21 11.30
C PHE A 21 -11.94 7.43 10.10
N VAL A 22 -10.73 6.86 10.14
CA VAL A 22 -9.73 7.05 9.10
C VAL A 22 -10.10 6.25 7.85
N ARG A 23 -10.42 6.97 6.77
CA ARG A 23 -10.66 6.46 5.41
C ARG A 23 -9.48 6.91 4.56
N GLY A 24 -8.35 6.25 4.80
CA GLY A 24 -7.05 6.72 4.38
C GLY A 24 -6.49 6.01 3.16
N VAL A 25 -5.46 6.62 2.58
CA VAL A 25 -4.54 5.99 1.64
C VAL A 25 -3.09 6.36 1.97
N GLY A 26 -2.15 5.46 1.66
CA GLY A 26 -0.74 5.83 1.55
C GLY A 26 -0.48 6.40 0.15
N GLY A 27 0.03 7.63 0.06
CA GLY A 27 0.24 8.33 -1.23
C GLY A 27 -0.23 9.79 -1.21
N THR A 28 0.26 10.59 -2.15
CA THR A 28 0.17 12.07 -2.09
C THR A 28 -0.22 12.74 -3.40
N VAL A 29 -0.63 11.98 -4.42
CA VAL A 29 -1.00 12.50 -5.75
C VAL A 29 -2.52 12.66 -5.88
N HIS A 30 -3.02 13.50 -6.78
CA HIS A 30 -4.46 13.61 -7.12
C HIS A 30 -5.40 13.74 -5.89
N LEU A 31 -5.07 14.63 -4.95
CA LEU A 31 -5.77 14.74 -3.67
C LEU A 31 -7.23 15.20 -3.81
N ASP A 32 -7.52 16.04 -4.81
CA ASP A 32 -8.85 16.45 -5.20
C ASP A 32 -9.74 15.25 -5.55
N ARG A 33 -9.23 14.37 -6.43
CA ARG A 33 -9.92 13.14 -6.85
C ARG A 33 -10.07 12.17 -5.70
N LEU A 34 -9.02 12.03 -4.87
CA LEU A 34 -9.03 11.19 -3.68
C LEU A 34 -10.14 11.60 -2.71
N ALA A 35 -10.24 12.91 -2.40
CA ALA A 35 -11.29 13.46 -1.55
C ALA A 35 -12.68 13.25 -2.15
N ALA A 36 -12.85 13.47 -3.46
CA ALA A 36 -14.11 13.22 -4.16
C ALA A 36 -14.56 11.75 -4.11
N MET A 37 -13.62 10.81 -3.97
CA MET A 37 -13.90 9.38 -3.82
C MET A 37 -14.27 8.96 -2.39
N GLY A 38 -14.26 9.89 -1.43
CA GLY A 38 -14.70 9.70 -0.05
C GLY A 38 -13.59 9.45 0.97
N ALA A 39 -12.33 9.44 0.54
CA ALA A 39 -11.21 9.43 1.47
C ALA A 39 -11.17 10.72 2.29
N ASN A 40 -10.64 10.64 3.51
CA ASN A 40 -10.51 11.80 4.40
C ASN A 40 -9.10 11.98 4.96
N THR A 41 -8.17 11.08 4.65
CA THR A 41 -6.84 11.07 5.24
C THR A 41 -5.81 10.57 4.22
N ILE A 42 -4.62 11.16 4.23
CA ILE A 42 -3.43 10.59 3.59
C ILE A 42 -2.38 10.24 4.65
N ARG A 43 -1.50 9.29 4.34
CA ARG A 43 -0.31 8.98 5.13
C ARG A 43 0.95 9.29 4.33
N THR A 44 1.93 9.90 4.99
CA THR A 44 3.29 10.07 4.49
C THR A 44 4.26 9.16 5.27
N TRP A 45 5.42 8.88 4.70
CA TRP A 45 6.50 8.13 5.37
C TRP A 45 7.55 9.06 6.00
N ASP A 46 7.65 10.29 5.51
CA ASP A 46 8.50 11.34 6.08
C ASP A 46 7.77 12.70 5.99
N ALA A 47 8.35 13.71 6.63
CA ALA A 47 7.79 15.06 6.75
C ALA A 47 8.75 16.17 6.28
N GLU A 48 9.85 15.81 5.62
CA GLU A 48 10.74 16.82 5.03
C GLU A 48 10.09 17.41 3.77
N GLY A 49 9.88 18.74 3.77
CA GLY A 49 9.36 19.48 2.62
C GLY A 49 7.87 19.27 2.32
N ILE A 50 7.05 18.95 3.32
CA ILE A 50 5.61 18.67 3.14
C ILE A 50 4.71 19.91 3.30
N ASP A 51 5.27 21.13 3.34
CA ASP A 51 4.49 22.36 3.54
C ASP A 51 3.34 22.49 2.52
N ASP A 52 3.64 22.41 1.23
CA ASP A 52 2.63 22.52 0.17
C ASP A 52 1.64 21.35 0.20
N LEU A 53 2.11 20.15 0.58
CA LEU A 53 1.26 18.97 0.71
C LEU A 53 0.23 19.12 1.84
N LEU A 54 0.64 19.72 2.97
CA LEU A 54 -0.25 19.97 4.10
C LEU A 54 -1.32 21.00 3.72
N GLU A 55 -0.94 22.06 3.00
CA GLU A 55 -1.88 23.07 2.50
C GLU A 55 -2.85 22.46 1.48
N ASP A 56 -2.36 21.67 0.53
CA ASP A 56 -3.19 21.00 -0.49
C ASP A 56 -4.17 19.99 0.15
N ALA A 57 -3.68 19.17 1.09
CA ALA A 57 -4.52 18.28 1.88
C ALA A 57 -5.60 19.07 2.65
N HIS A 58 -5.23 20.20 3.28
CA HIS A 58 -6.18 21.04 3.99
C HIS A 58 -7.25 21.62 3.07
N ALA A 59 -6.85 22.13 1.90
CA ALA A 59 -7.75 22.71 0.90
C ALA A 59 -8.79 21.69 0.40
N HIS A 60 -8.43 20.42 0.33
CA HIS A 60 -9.32 19.31 -0.02
C HIS A 60 -10.03 18.65 1.17
N GLY A 61 -9.89 19.21 2.39
CA GLY A 61 -10.52 18.68 3.60
C GLY A 61 -9.92 17.36 4.11
N LEU A 62 -8.76 16.98 3.59
CA LEU A 62 -8.02 15.80 4.01
C LEU A 62 -7.23 16.08 5.30
N ALA A 63 -7.10 15.04 6.12
CA ALA A 63 -6.15 14.99 7.24
C ALA A 63 -4.87 14.28 6.80
N VAL A 64 -3.79 14.42 7.57
CA VAL A 64 -2.49 13.79 7.29
C VAL A 64 -2.00 13.07 8.54
N CYS A 65 -1.80 11.75 8.42
CA CYS A 65 -0.93 11.02 9.33
C CYS A 65 0.51 11.27 8.87
N VAL A 66 1.19 12.19 9.55
CA VAL A 66 2.50 12.69 9.15
C VAL A 66 3.55 11.69 9.61
N GLY A 67 4.14 10.96 8.68
CA GLY A 67 5.25 10.07 8.97
C GLY A 67 6.51 10.84 9.33
N ILE A 68 7.26 10.34 10.29
CA ILE A 68 8.60 10.78 10.64
C ILE A 68 9.52 9.59 10.43
N TRP A 69 10.35 9.66 9.39
CA TRP A 69 11.26 8.56 9.07
C TRP A 69 12.33 8.43 10.16
N LEU A 70 12.31 7.29 10.84
CA LEU A 70 13.43 6.82 11.66
C LEU A 70 14.31 5.93 10.80
N MET A 71 15.63 5.98 11.03
CA MET A 71 16.60 5.22 10.26
C MET A 71 16.47 3.71 10.53
N HIS A 72 17.22 2.88 9.80
CA HIS A 72 17.18 1.43 9.96
C HIS A 72 18.60 0.87 10.08
N GLU A 73 18.79 -0.17 10.90
CA GLU A 73 20.08 -0.88 10.97
C GLU A 73 20.45 -1.50 9.63
N ARG A 74 19.48 -1.98 8.85
CA ARG A 74 19.70 -2.47 7.47
C ARG A 74 20.27 -1.41 6.52
N HIS A 75 20.20 -0.13 6.89
CA HIS A 75 20.81 1.00 6.17
C HIS A 75 22.11 1.49 6.81
N GLY A 76 22.64 0.76 7.80
CA GLY A 76 23.90 1.06 8.49
C GLY A 76 23.78 2.01 9.68
N HIS A 77 22.56 2.33 10.15
CA HIS A 77 22.36 3.16 11.33
C HIS A 77 22.71 2.39 12.61
N ASP A 78 23.47 3.00 13.52
CA ASP A 78 23.80 2.43 14.83
C ASP A 78 22.99 3.12 15.94
N TYR A 79 21.98 2.44 16.45
CA TYR A 79 21.15 2.93 17.55
C TYR A 79 21.89 3.14 18.87
N ASN A 80 23.11 2.60 19.01
CA ASN A 80 23.95 2.81 20.18
C ASN A 80 24.94 3.97 20.00
N ASP A 81 25.10 4.55 18.80
CA ASP A 81 25.90 5.76 18.61
C ASP A 81 25.10 6.99 19.12
N PRO A 82 25.58 7.68 20.18
CA PRO A 82 24.89 8.85 20.71
C PRO A 82 24.71 9.99 19.70
N ARG A 83 25.61 10.12 18.72
CA ARG A 83 25.55 11.17 17.69
C ARG A 83 24.45 10.89 16.68
N GLU A 84 24.34 9.65 16.23
CA GLU A 84 23.29 9.27 15.28
C GLU A 84 21.91 9.35 15.93
N LYS A 85 21.80 8.86 17.17
CA LYS A 85 20.61 9.03 18.00
C LYS A 85 20.21 10.50 18.16
N GLN A 86 21.14 11.37 18.57
CA GLN A 86 20.83 12.79 18.75
C GLN A 86 20.39 13.44 17.44
N LYS A 87 21.08 13.15 16.33
CA LYS A 87 20.69 13.67 15.00
C LYS A 87 19.27 13.26 14.61
N GLN A 88 18.85 12.03 14.91
CA GLN A 88 17.49 11.58 14.65
C GLN A 88 16.48 12.33 15.52
N LEU A 89 16.74 12.49 16.83
CA LEU A 89 15.84 13.22 17.73
C LEU A 89 15.75 14.72 17.36
N ASP A 90 16.86 15.33 16.92
CA ASP A 90 16.86 16.70 16.40
C ASP A 90 15.97 16.84 15.15
N LYS A 91 15.98 15.82 14.26
CA LYS A 91 15.07 15.77 13.10
C LYS A 91 13.61 15.69 13.57
N VAL A 92 13.29 14.82 14.52
CA VAL A 92 11.95 14.67 15.11
C VAL A 92 11.47 16.00 15.69
N GLU A 93 12.25 16.64 16.56
CA GLU A 93 11.91 17.91 17.20
C GLU A 93 11.64 19.02 16.16
N ARG A 94 12.51 19.14 15.14
CA ARG A 94 12.35 20.13 14.06
C ARG A 94 11.05 19.93 13.29
N ILE A 95 10.70 18.69 12.95
CA ILE A 95 9.47 18.37 12.22
C ILE A 95 8.24 18.71 13.07
N VAL A 96 8.20 18.25 14.32
CA VAL A 96 7.04 18.47 15.20
C VAL A 96 6.83 19.96 15.44
N LYS A 97 7.88 20.70 15.80
CA LYS A 97 7.78 22.16 16.02
C LYS A 97 7.28 22.90 14.79
N ARG A 98 7.63 22.46 13.58
CA ARG A 98 7.21 23.09 12.32
C ARG A 98 5.74 22.87 12.03
N TYR A 99 5.23 21.64 12.14
CA TYR A 99 3.90 21.31 11.62
C TYR A 99 2.83 21.05 12.67
N GLN A 100 3.17 20.96 13.97
CA GLN A 100 2.19 20.65 15.03
C GLN A 100 0.96 21.56 15.01
N SER A 101 1.06 22.82 14.59
CA SER A 101 -0.08 23.75 14.55
C SER A 101 -0.92 23.66 13.27
N HIS A 102 -0.48 22.91 12.27
CA HIS A 102 -1.14 22.86 10.97
C HIS A 102 -2.47 22.07 11.06
N PRO A 103 -3.60 22.60 10.55
CA PRO A 103 -4.93 22.01 10.75
C PRO A 103 -5.12 20.65 10.08
N ALA A 104 -4.34 20.33 9.04
CA ALA A 104 -4.38 19.03 8.38
C ALA A 104 -3.73 17.91 9.21
N VAL A 105 -2.84 18.21 10.17
CA VAL A 105 -2.17 17.15 10.95
C VAL A 105 -3.21 16.37 11.77
N LEU A 106 -3.21 15.05 11.59
CA LEU A 106 -4.07 14.12 12.32
C LEU A 106 -3.29 13.43 13.44
N ALA A 107 -2.13 12.87 13.11
CA ALA A 107 -1.32 12.03 13.97
C ALA A 107 0.14 12.03 13.49
N TRP A 108 1.06 11.62 14.35
CA TRP A 108 2.48 11.46 14.05
C TRP A 108 2.82 9.99 13.89
N GLY A 109 3.16 9.56 12.67
CA GLY A 109 3.69 8.24 12.38
C GLY A 109 5.16 8.15 12.81
N VAL A 110 5.43 7.41 13.88
CA VAL A 110 6.77 7.29 14.49
C VAL A 110 7.51 6.12 13.84
N GLY A 111 8.31 6.43 12.82
CA GLY A 111 8.99 5.43 12.01
C GLY A 111 8.07 4.68 11.05
N ASN A 112 8.67 3.80 10.26
CA ASN A 112 7.98 2.83 9.41
C ASN A 112 8.83 1.58 9.32
N GLU A 113 8.33 0.47 9.86
CA GLU A 113 8.96 -0.85 9.74
C GLU A 113 10.43 -0.82 10.17
N VAL A 114 10.71 -0.06 11.23
CA VAL A 114 12.04 0.25 11.74
C VAL A 114 12.79 -1.03 12.14
N GLU A 115 12.03 -2.06 12.52
CA GLU A 115 12.52 -3.36 12.93
C GLU A 115 12.95 -4.28 11.77
N LEU A 116 12.63 -3.95 10.51
CA LEU A 116 12.98 -4.81 9.39
C LEU A 116 14.50 -4.90 9.20
N GLY A 117 15.03 -6.12 9.29
CA GLY A 117 16.44 -6.41 9.08
C GLY A 117 17.36 -5.90 10.19
N GLY A 118 16.82 -5.70 11.41
CA GLY A 118 17.56 -5.25 12.59
C GLY A 118 17.10 -5.92 13.88
N ASP A 119 17.62 -5.45 15.00
CA ASP A 119 17.27 -5.83 16.35
C ASP A 119 16.00 -5.11 16.80
N PHE A 120 14.98 -5.88 17.18
CA PHE A 120 13.68 -5.33 17.55
C PHE A 120 13.73 -4.54 18.87
N ASP A 121 14.60 -4.91 19.81
CA ASP A 121 14.75 -4.18 21.08
C ASP A 121 15.33 -2.78 20.81
N LEU A 122 16.30 -2.67 19.89
CA LEU A 122 16.85 -1.38 19.48
C LEU A 122 15.79 -0.52 18.77
N ALA A 123 15.01 -1.12 17.86
CA ALA A 123 13.93 -0.44 17.18
C ALA A 123 12.87 0.09 18.16
N LEU A 124 12.44 -0.72 19.14
CA LEU A 124 11.47 -0.30 20.16
C LEU A 124 11.98 0.86 21.02
N ARG A 125 13.24 0.82 21.44
CA ARG A 125 13.86 1.95 22.16
C ARG A 125 13.85 3.22 21.30
N SER A 126 14.21 3.12 20.03
CA SER A 126 14.21 4.26 19.12
C SER A 126 12.83 4.86 18.91
N ILE A 127 11.81 4.00 18.73
CA ILE A 127 10.41 4.40 18.59
C ILE A 127 9.93 5.12 19.84
N GLU A 128 10.18 4.56 21.03
CA GLU A 128 9.76 5.20 22.29
C GLU A 128 10.45 6.54 22.52
N GLU A 129 11.76 6.64 22.27
CA GLU A 129 12.50 7.89 22.43
C GLU A 129 11.96 9.00 21.52
N ALA A 130 11.69 8.67 20.25
CA ALA A 130 11.08 9.61 19.32
C ALA A 130 9.64 9.98 19.74
N ALA A 131 8.83 9.00 20.13
CA ALA A 131 7.45 9.22 20.58
C ALA A 131 7.38 10.11 21.83
N SER A 132 8.29 9.91 22.79
CA SER A 132 8.38 10.72 24.00
C SER A 132 8.70 12.18 23.70
N VAL A 133 9.65 12.43 22.79
CA VAL A 133 9.96 13.79 22.30
C VAL A 133 8.73 14.42 21.65
N ILE A 134 8.05 13.71 20.75
CA ILE A 134 6.83 14.19 20.08
C ILE A 134 5.78 14.58 21.12
N LYS A 135 5.49 13.70 22.09
CA LYS A 135 4.51 13.94 23.16
C LYS A 135 4.82 15.17 24.00
N SER A 136 6.10 15.41 24.29
CA SER A 136 6.53 16.58 25.07
C SER A 136 6.31 17.91 24.32
N LEU A 137 6.39 17.89 22.99
CA LEU A 137 6.26 19.06 22.13
C LEU A 137 4.81 19.31 21.71
N ASP A 138 4.09 18.25 21.34
CA ASP A 138 2.75 18.31 20.80
C ASP A 138 1.80 17.28 21.44
N PRO A 139 1.24 17.60 22.63
CA PRO A 139 0.29 16.71 23.31
C PRO A 139 -1.09 16.64 22.61
N ARG A 140 -1.30 17.38 21.52
CA ARG A 140 -2.61 17.53 20.86
C ARG A 140 -2.87 16.52 19.73
N HIS A 141 -1.83 15.80 19.29
CA HIS A 141 -1.93 14.80 18.23
C HIS A 141 -1.37 13.47 18.72
N PRO A 142 -2.03 12.33 18.42
CA PRO A 142 -1.56 11.04 18.85
C PRO A 142 -0.31 10.58 18.08
N THR A 143 0.49 9.76 18.73
CA THR A 143 1.65 9.06 18.14
C THR A 143 1.23 7.66 17.68
N VAL A 144 1.75 7.23 16.53
CA VAL A 144 1.43 5.94 15.90
C VAL A 144 2.73 5.19 15.61
N ALA A 145 2.99 4.07 16.27
CA ALA A 145 4.13 3.21 15.92
C ALA A 145 3.75 2.35 14.71
N ILE A 146 4.48 2.44 13.59
CA ILE A 146 4.13 1.74 12.36
C ILE A 146 5.09 0.58 12.11
N ILE A 147 4.59 -0.66 12.16
CA ILE A 147 5.36 -1.91 12.07
C ILE A 147 4.93 -2.80 10.90
N ALA A 148 5.86 -3.63 10.43
CA ALA A 148 5.64 -4.60 9.36
C ALA A 148 5.01 -5.88 9.93
N GLU A 149 3.72 -6.10 9.68
CA GLU A 149 2.95 -7.19 10.30
C GLU A 149 3.07 -7.20 11.85
N ILE A 150 2.29 -8.06 12.52
CA ILE A 150 2.31 -8.12 14.01
C ILE A 150 3.03 -9.34 14.57
N GLY A 151 3.34 -10.34 13.73
CA GLY A 151 4.07 -11.54 14.16
C GLY A 151 3.45 -12.23 15.38
N GLU A 152 4.30 -12.69 16.29
CA GLU A 152 3.88 -13.42 17.51
C GLU A 152 3.72 -12.54 18.74
N ASP A 153 4.52 -11.48 18.92
CA ASP A 153 4.47 -10.68 20.15
C ASP A 153 4.72 -9.17 20.00
N LYS A 154 4.85 -8.65 18.78
CA LYS A 154 5.18 -7.23 18.53
C LYS A 154 4.20 -6.27 19.22
N ALA A 155 2.90 -6.54 19.16
CA ALA A 155 1.89 -5.64 19.74
C ALA A 155 1.97 -5.59 21.27
N ARG A 156 2.18 -6.75 21.90
CA ARG A 156 2.39 -6.84 23.35
C ARG A 156 3.63 -6.06 23.78
N ARG A 157 4.71 -6.21 23.04
CA ARG A 157 5.98 -5.54 23.33
C ARG A 157 5.87 -4.03 23.16
N ILE A 158 5.30 -3.54 22.05
CA ILE A 158 5.06 -2.10 21.84
C ILE A 158 4.22 -1.52 22.97
N ALA A 159 3.13 -2.20 23.36
CA ALA A 159 2.26 -1.72 24.43
C ALA A 159 2.95 -1.63 25.81
N HIS A 160 4.00 -2.44 26.04
CA HIS A 160 4.74 -2.45 27.29
C HIS A 160 5.97 -1.53 27.27
N GLU A 161 6.71 -1.53 26.17
CA GLU A 161 8.04 -0.91 26.04
C GLU A 161 7.98 0.50 25.43
N CYS A 162 6.87 0.86 24.75
CA CYS A 162 6.68 2.18 24.13
C CYS A 162 5.46 2.92 24.70
N PRO A 163 5.47 3.32 26.00
CA PRO A 163 4.32 3.96 26.64
C PRO A 163 3.95 5.33 26.07
N SER A 164 4.82 5.96 25.27
CA SER A 164 4.53 7.22 24.59
C SER A 164 3.77 7.04 23.26
N ILE A 165 3.46 5.79 22.87
CA ILE A 165 2.67 5.45 21.67
C ILE A 165 1.19 5.31 22.02
N ASP A 166 0.32 6.07 21.33
CA ASP A 166 -1.13 5.99 21.54
C ASP A 166 -1.79 4.90 20.71
N ILE A 167 -1.30 4.65 19.50
CA ILE A 167 -1.93 3.78 18.50
C ILE A 167 -0.86 2.86 17.88
N ILE A 168 -1.16 1.57 17.75
CA ILE A 168 -0.33 0.66 16.95
C ILE A 168 -0.80 0.72 15.49
N GLY A 169 0.10 1.14 14.60
CA GLY A 169 -0.05 1.11 13.15
C GLY A 169 0.54 -0.18 12.56
N ILE A 170 -0.23 -0.86 11.73
CA ILE A 170 0.15 -2.17 11.19
C ILE A 170 0.11 -2.13 9.67
N ASN A 171 1.26 -2.34 9.05
CA ASN A 171 1.34 -2.64 7.63
C ASN A 171 1.05 -4.13 7.46
N ALA A 172 -0.11 -4.45 6.90
CA ALA A 172 -0.55 -5.83 6.71
C ALA A 172 -1.13 -6.00 5.30
N TYR A 173 -0.57 -6.95 4.57
CA TYR A 173 -0.98 -7.28 3.20
C TYR A 173 -1.84 -8.54 3.25
N GLY A 174 -1.25 -9.71 3.02
CA GLY A 174 -1.96 -10.98 3.13
C GLY A 174 -2.67 -11.21 4.47
N GLY A 175 -2.10 -10.70 5.56
CA GLY A 175 -2.61 -10.83 6.93
C GLY A 175 -3.63 -9.80 7.39
N ALA A 176 -4.02 -8.81 6.57
CA ALA A 176 -4.85 -7.68 7.02
C ALA A 176 -6.19 -8.11 7.62
N ALA A 177 -6.85 -9.10 7.01
CA ALA A 177 -8.15 -9.59 7.43
C ALA A 177 -8.16 -10.25 8.82
N THR A 178 -7.00 -10.63 9.34
CA THR A 178 -6.82 -11.36 10.62
C THR A 178 -6.04 -10.55 11.64
N VAL A 179 -5.76 -9.27 11.39
CA VAL A 179 -5.15 -8.37 12.38
C VAL A 179 -5.94 -8.31 13.70
N PRO A 180 -7.29 -8.18 13.72
CA PRO A 180 -8.02 -8.02 14.98
C PRO A 180 -7.85 -9.17 15.96
N GLU A 181 -7.99 -10.40 15.46
CA GLU A 181 -7.87 -11.65 16.22
C GLU A 181 -6.44 -11.88 16.71
N ARG A 182 -5.44 -11.60 15.85
CA ARG A 182 -4.03 -11.75 16.21
C ARG A 182 -3.59 -10.74 17.27
N LEU A 183 -4.07 -9.49 17.23
CA LEU A 183 -3.82 -8.53 18.32
C LEU A 183 -4.35 -9.02 19.67
N LEU A 184 -5.55 -9.60 19.71
CA LEU A 184 -6.10 -10.19 20.94
C LEU A 184 -5.28 -11.40 21.40
N ALA A 185 -4.81 -12.23 20.49
CA ALA A 185 -3.96 -13.38 20.81
C ALA A 185 -2.64 -12.96 21.48
N GLN A 186 -2.13 -11.77 21.16
CA GLN A 186 -0.97 -11.18 21.84
C GLN A 186 -1.31 -10.47 23.15
N GLY A 187 -2.59 -10.44 23.55
CA GLY A 187 -3.05 -9.72 24.74
C GLY A 187 -3.16 -8.20 24.55
N TYR A 188 -3.11 -7.71 23.31
CA TYR A 188 -3.28 -6.29 23.01
C TYR A 188 -4.75 -5.96 22.72
N ALA A 189 -5.40 -5.27 23.66
CA ALA A 189 -6.78 -4.79 23.52
C ALA A 189 -6.88 -3.29 23.23
N GLY A 190 -5.77 -2.62 22.88
CA GLY A 190 -5.71 -1.19 22.60
C GLY A 190 -6.15 -0.80 21.18
N PRO A 191 -6.15 0.51 20.87
CA PRO A 191 -6.53 1.04 19.57
C PRO A 191 -5.46 0.76 18.49
N TYR A 192 -5.91 0.49 17.27
CA TYR A 192 -4.98 0.27 16.15
C TYR A 192 -5.46 0.89 14.85
N LEU A 193 -4.52 1.07 13.92
CA LEU A 193 -4.75 1.43 12.53
C LEU A 193 -4.13 0.35 11.64
N ILE A 194 -4.80 0.01 10.54
CA ILE A 194 -4.13 -0.71 9.44
C ILE A 194 -3.47 0.34 8.55
N THR A 195 -2.16 0.56 8.72
CA THR A 195 -1.42 1.70 8.14
C THR A 195 -0.92 1.48 6.73
N GLU A 196 -0.94 0.23 6.27
CA GLU A 196 -0.91 -0.16 4.87
C GLU A 196 -1.70 -1.45 4.72
N PHE A 197 -2.56 -1.53 3.71
CA PHE A 197 -3.10 -2.80 3.23
C PHE A 197 -3.30 -2.78 1.72
N GLY A 198 -3.18 -3.96 1.13
CA GLY A 198 -3.27 -4.14 -0.31
C GLY A 198 -3.45 -5.60 -0.69
N PRO A 199 -3.15 -5.97 -1.95
CA PRO A 199 -3.07 -7.37 -2.36
C PRO A 199 -1.93 -8.09 -1.63
N LEU A 200 -1.76 -9.40 -1.89
CA LEU A 200 -0.61 -10.14 -1.39
C LEU A 200 0.70 -9.44 -1.76
N GLY A 201 1.64 -9.36 -0.82
CA GLY A 201 3.00 -8.94 -1.13
C GLY A 201 3.70 -9.97 -2.05
N PRO A 202 4.71 -9.56 -2.84
CA PRO A 202 5.51 -10.48 -3.65
C PRO A 202 6.10 -11.65 -2.86
N TRP A 203 6.42 -11.43 -1.59
CA TRP A 203 6.94 -12.43 -0.65
C TRP A 203 5.87 -13.42 -0.12
N GLU A 204 4.58 -13.11 -0.27
CA GLU A 204 3.45 -13.97 0.13
C GLU A 204 2.84 -14.70 -1.09
N SER A 205 3.24 -14.29 -2.29
CA SER A 205 2.71 -14.82 -3.53
C SER A 205 3.28 -16.20 -3.86
N PRO A 206 2.50 -17.08 -4.51
CA PRO A 206 3.05 -18.24 -5.21
C PRO A 206 4.16 -17.83 -6.20
N LEU A 207 5.12 -18.72 -6.43
CA LEU A 207 6.22 -18.54 -7.37
C LEU A 207 6.09 -19.51 -8.54
N THR A 208 6.57 -19.10 -9.71
CA THR A 208 6.87 -20.04 -10.81
C THR A 208 8.07 -20.92 -10.47
N ASP A 209 8.29 -21.99 -11.23
CA ASP A 209 9.45 -22.88 -11.09
C ASP A 209 10.80 -22.15 -11.28
N TRP A 210 10.81 -21.00 -11.98
CA TRP A 210 11.98 -20.13 -12.13
C TRP A 210 12.01 -18.94 -11.15
N GLY A 211 11.19 -18.98 -10.08
CA GLY A 211 11.23 -18.02 -8.98
C GLY A 211 10.62 -16.65 -9.28
N ALA A 212 9.76 -16.53 -10.30
CA ALA A 212 9.00 -15.31 -10.56
C ALA A 212 7.71 -15.32 -9.72
N PRO A 213 7.43 -14.28 -8.92
CA PRO A 213 6.20 -14.23 -8.13
C PRO A 213 4.98 -13.98 -9.04
N ILE A 214 3.90 -14.71 -8.77
CA ILE A 214 2.66 -14.69 -9.56
C ILE A 214 1.74 -13.58 -9.06
N GLU A 215 1.70 -12.48 -9.80
CA GLU A 215 0.87 -11.34 -9.44
C GLU A 215 -0.62 -11.63 -9.67
N GLN A 216 -1.46 -11.20 -8.72
CA GLN A 216 -2.91 -11.20 -8.89
C GLN A 216 -3.34 -10.23 -10.00
N ALA A 217 -4.33 -10.60 -10.82
CA ALA A 217 -4.96 -9.61 -11.70
C ALA A 217 -5.83 -8.63 -10.90
N SER A 218 -6.19 -7.49 -11.50
CA SER A 218 -6.84 -6.39 -10.79
C SER A 218 -8.16 -6.80 -10.13
N HIS A 219 -8.90 -7.75 -10.71
CA HIS A 219 -10.12 -8.26 -10.08
C HIS A 219 -9.85 -9.01 -8.78
N GLN A 220 -8.86 -9.91 -8.75
CA GLN A 220 -8.47 -10.59 -7.52
C GLN A 220 -7.90 -9.62 -6.48
N LYS A 221 -7.13 -8.61 -6.91
CA LYS A 221 -6.66 -7.56 -5.99
C LYS A 221 -7.82 -6.82 -5.35
N ALA A 222 -8.82 -6.41 -6.14
CA ALA A 222 -10.01 -5.73 -5.65
C ALA A 222 -10.80 -6.58 -4.63
N GLN A 223 -10.93 -7.88 -4.90
CA GLN A 223 -11.51 -8.84 -3.93
C GLN A 223 -10.69 -8.90 -2.64
N PHE A 224 -9.36 -8.84 -2.74
CA PHE A 224 -8.47 -8.83 -1.59
C PHE A 224 -8.65 -7.57 -0.73
N TYR A 225 -8.63 -6.36 -1.32
CA TYR A 225 -8.96 -5.12 -0.62
C TYR A 225 -10.33 -5.21 0.05
N SER A 226 -11.32 -5.73 -0.67
CA SER A 226 -12.68 -5.88 -0.14
C SER A 226 -12.74 -6.80 1.08
N ASN A 227 -12.01 -7.92 1.08
CA ASN A 227 -11.98 -8.85 2.20
C ASN A 227 -11.22 -8.24 3.40
N SER A 228 -10.05 -7.67 3.16
CA SER A 228 -9.22 -7.02 4.17
C SER A 228 -9.95 -5.86 4.85
N TYR A 229 -10.61 -5.01 4.08
CA TYR A 229 -11.38 -3.90 4.64
C TYR A 229 -12.55 -4.41 5.50
N ARG A 230 -13.38 -5.33 4.99
CA ARG A 230 -14.54 -5.83 5.75
C ARG A 230 -14.14 -6.48 7.07
N ARG A 231 -13.11 -7.33 7.06
CA ARG A 231 -12.74 -8.14 8.21
C ARG A 231 -11.77 -7.45 9.17
N GLY A 232 -10.78 -6.76 8.62
CA GLY A 232 -9.73 -6.11 9.41
C GLY A 232 -10.07 -4.68 9.85
N VAL A 233 -11.03 -4.02 9.18
CA VAL A 233 -11.33 -2.59 9.39
C VAL A 233 -12.78 -2.39 9.81
N GLU A 234 -13.73 -2.76 8.96
CA GLU A 234 -15.15 -2.49 9.16
C GLU A 234 -15.75 -3.29 10.33
N ALA A 235 -15.41 -4.57 10.46
CA ALA A 235 -15.87 -5.42 11.55
C ALA A 235 -15.47 -4.90 12.94
N GLU A 236 -14.41 -4.09 13.02
CA GLU A 236 -13.87 -3.51 14.26
C GLU A 236 -14.12 -2.01 14.37
N ARG A 237 -14.96 -1.43 13.49
CA ARG A 237 -15.23 0.02 13.43
C ARG A 237 -15.80 0.60 14.73
N LEU A 238 -16.61 -0.18 15.45
CA LEU A 238 -17.14 0.19 16.77
C LEU A 238 -16.30 -0.39 17.93
N GLY A 239 -15.22 -1.10 17.59
CA GLY A 239 -14.31 -1.76 18.51
C GLY A 239 -12.98 -1.00 18.57
N ARG A 240 -11.88 -1.66 18.22
CA ARG A 240 -10.52 -1.14 18.40
C ARG A 240 -9.90 -0.50 17.16
N CYS A 241 -10.46 -0.74 15.97
CA CYS A 241 -9.91 -0.20 14.73
C CYS A 241 -10.32 1.26 14.57
N LEU A 242 -9.34 2.15 14.43
CA LEU A 242 -9.58 3.59 14.18
C LEU A 242 -9.66 3.92 12.69
N GLY A 243 -9.49 2.92 11.82
CA GLY A 243 -9.54 3.04 10.37
C GLY A 243 -8.31 2.46 9.68
N SER A 244 -8.09 2.83 8.42
CA SER A 244 -7.06 2.21 7.60
C SER A 244 -6.53 3.09 6.49
N PHE A 245 -5.41 2.66 5.89
CA PHE A 245 -4.75 3.29 4.75
C PHE A 245 -4.54 2.26 3.64
N ALA A 246 -5.30 2.37 2.56
CA ALA A 246 -5.08 1.53 1.39
C ALA A 246 -3.77 1.94 0.69
N PHE A 247 -2.98 0.96 0.27
CA PHE A 247 -1.66 1.17 -0.34
C PHE A 247 -1.60 0.51 -1.72
N LEU A 248 -1.11 1.15 -2.78
CA LEU A 248 -0.56 2.52 -2.87
C LEU A 248 -1.49 3.42 -3.69
N TRP A 249 -1.87 4.59 -3.16
CA TRP A 249 -2.54 5.62 -3.96
C TRP A 249 -1.54 6.31 -4.88
N GLY A 250 -1.53 5.85 -6.12
CA GLY A 250 -0.53 6.18 -7.13
C GLY A 250 -0.09 4.92 -7.85
N ASN A 251 1.10 4.99 -8.44
CA ASN A 251 1.81 3.88 -9.04
C ASN A 251 3.27 3.92 -8.58
N LYS A 252 3.90 2.76 -8.54
CA LYS A 252 5.32 2.60 -8.23
C LYS A 252 5.78 1.25 -8.79
N GLN A 253 7.01 1.21 -9.29
CA GLN A 253 7.67 -0.06 -9.57
C GLN A 253 8.01 -0.76 -8.25
N GLU A 254 7.40 -1.91 -8.02
CA GLU A 254 7.68 -2.75 -6.85
C GLU A 254 7.39 -4.21 -7.19
N THR A 255 8.44 -4.98 -7.49
CA THR A 255 8.44 -6.24 -8.24
C THR A 255 7.93 -6.10 -9.68
N THR A 256 6.76 -5.48 -9.88
CA THR A 256 6.21 -5.10 -11.19
C THR A 256 5.68 -3.66 -11.15
N SER A 257 5.32 -3.11 -12.31
CA SER A 257 4.72 -1.77 -12.43
C SER A 257 3.27 -1.71 -11.95
N THR A 258 2.63 -2.87 -11.69
CA THR A 258 1.22 -2.95 -11.34
C THR A 258 0.97 -3.51 -9.94
N TRP A 259 2.00 -3.94 -9.20
CA TRP A 259 1.83 -4.77 -8.00
C TRP A 259 0.89 -4.14 -6.96
N PHE A 260 1.24 -2.96 -6.46
CA PHE A 260 0.48 -2.27 -5.40
C PHE A 260 -0.29 -1.04 -5.87
N GLY A 261 -0.06 -0.54 -7.08
CA GLY A 261 -0.67 0.71 -7.55
C GLY A 261 -2.20 0.63 -7.64
N LEU A 262 -2.88 1.53 -6.94
CA LEU A 262 -4.32 1.77 -7.10
C LEU A 262 -4.64 2.57 -8.36
N LEU A 263 -3.64 3.28 -8.89
CA LEU A 263 -3.68 4.03 -10.14
C LEU A 263 -2.71 3.43 -11.16
N LEU A 264 -3.03 3.56 -12.45
CA LEU A 264 -2.04 3.39 -13.50
C LEU A 264 -1.09 4.61 -13.60
N PRO A 265 0.06 4.48 -14.28
CA PRO A 265 0.93 5.61 -14.62
C PRO A 265 0.21 6.80 -15.29
N THR A 266 -0.82 6.50 -16.07
CA THR A 266 -1.66 7.46 -16.79
C THR A 266 -2.81 8.02 -15.94
N GLY A 267 -2.94 7.58 -14.68
CA GLY A 267 -3.88 8.14 -13.69
C GLY A 267 -5.22 7.42 -13.61
N GLU A 268 -5.51 6.43 -14.45
CA GLU A 268 -6.75 5.65 -14.36
C GLU A 268 -6.79 4.87 -13.04
N THR A 269 -7.97 4.82 -12.42
CA THR A 269 -8.20 4.07 -11.18
C THR A 269 -8.60 2.63 -11.46
N THR A 270 -8.23 1.73 -10.56
CA THR A 270 -8.56 0.30 -10.63
C THR A 270 -9.85 -0.07 -9.90
N GLU A 271 -10.34 -1.30 -10.13
CA GLU A 271 -11.52 -1.85 -9.43
C GLU A 271 -11.39 -1.80 -7.89
N ALA A 272 -10.17 -1.88 -7.35
CA ALA A 272 -9.92 -1.72 -5.92
C ALA A 272 -10.42 -0.35 -5.40
N VAL A 273 -10.23 0.72 -6.18
CA VAL A 273 -10.69 2.07 -5.82
C VAL A 273 -12.22 2.14 -5.79
N ASP A 274 -12.92 1.39 -6.65
CA ASP A 274 -14.37 1.35 -6.65
C ASP A 274 -14.93 0.67 -5.40
N TYR A 275 -14.28 -0.38 -4.90
CA TYR A 275 -14.62 -0.97 -3.60
C TYR A 275 -14.36 0.00 -2.45
N LEU A 276 -13.18 0.62 -2.42
CA LEU A 276 -12.81 1.57 -1.37
C LEU A 276 -13.78 2.76 -1.32
N SER A 277 -14.08 3.36 -2.47
CA SER A 277 -15.03 4.49 -2.57
C SER A 277 -16.42 4.09 -2.06
N ARG A 278 -16.90 2.88 -2.39
CA ARG A 278 -18.17 2.35 -1.84
C ARG A 278 -18.15 2.24 -0.33
N PHE A 279 -17.08 1.70 0.25
CA PHE A 279 -16.95 1.57 1.70
C PHE A 279 -16.88 2.93 2.41
N TRP A 280 -16.26 3.92 1.77
CA TRP A 280 -16.07 5.23 2.35
C TRP A 280 -17.31 6.11 2.27
N THR A 281 -18.05 6.04 1.17
CA THR A 281 -19.21 6.91 0.90
C THR A 281 -20.54 6.25 1.21
N GLY A 282 -20.62 4.91 1.18
CA GLY A 282 -21.87 4.16 1.19
C GLY A 282 -22.63 4.22 -0.14
N LEU A 283 -22.06 4.80 -1.19
CA LEU A 283 -22.69 5.03 -2.49
C LEU A 283 -22.04 4.15 -3.56
N GLN A 284 -22.82 3.75 -4.58
CA GLN A 284 -22.25 3.12 -5.77
C GLN A 284 -21.48 4.17 -6.60
N PRO A 285 -20.32 3.83 -7.17
CA PRO A 285 -19.61 4.72 -8.09
C PRO A 285 -20.45 4.95 -9.34
N SER A 286 -20.32 6.12 -9.95
CA SER A 286 -21.00 6.44 -11.21
C SER A 286 -20.43 5.71 -12.43
N ALA A 287 -19.21 5.15 -12.29
CA ALA A 287 -18.52 4.34 -13.29
C ALA A 287 -17.63 3.32 -12.56
N ASN A 288 -17.61 2.08 -13.03
CA ASN A 288 -16.87 0.94 -12.50
C ASN A 288 -15.74 0.54 -13.44
N ALA A 289 -14.59 0.19 -12.87
CA ALA A 289 -13.48 -0.34 -13.65
C ALA A 289 -13.79 -1.72 -14.24
N PRO A 290 -13.20 -2.04 -15.41
CA PRO A 290 -13.32 -3.38 -15.99
C PRO A 290 -12.68 -4.43 -15.08
N ARG A 291 -13.38 -5.55 -14.90
CA ARG A 291 -12.94 -6.68 -14.07
C ARG A 291 -12.03 -7.59 -14.88
N VAL A 292 -10.73 -7.42 -14.72
CA VAL A 292 -9.70 -8.23 -15.40
C VAL A 292 -9.23 -9.36 -14.47
N SER A 293 -9.42 -10.61 -14.91
CA SER A 293 -9.21 -11.79 -14.04
C SER A 293 -7.97 -12.63 -14.36
N ALA A 294 -7.62 -12.84 -15.63
CA ALA A 294 -6.49 -13.71 -15.98
C ALA A 294 -6.05 -13.53 -17.43
N ILE A 295 -4.78 -13.81 -17.70
CA ILE A 295 -4.26 -14.09 -19.05
C ILE A 295 -4.11 -15.60 -19.20
N ARG A 296 -4.45 -16.13 -20.37
CA ARG A 296 -4.18 -17.53 -20.75
C ARG A 296 -3.39 -17.54 -22.05
N LEU A 297 -2.41 -18.43 -22.16
CA LEU A 297 -1.75 -18.73 -23.42
C LEU A 297 -2.57 -19.77 -24.18
N ASP A 298 -2.75 -19.55 -25.48
CA ASP A 298 -3.63 -20.39 -26.30
C ASP A 298 -2.97 -21.77 -26.51
N GLY A 299 -3.43 -22.78 -25.75
CA GLY A 299 -3.09 -24.19 -25.90
C GLY A 299 -1.69 -24.60 -25.43
N ARG A 300 -1.09 -23.86 -24.50
CA ARG A 300 0.29 -24.11 -24.03
C ARG A 300 0.54 -23.64 -22.60
N GLU A 301 1.59 -24.17 -22.00
CA GLU A 301 2.12 -23.74 -20.71
C GLU A 301 3.10 -22.56 -20.86
N PRO A 302 3.24 -21.71 -19.84
CA PRO A 302 4.08 -20.51 -19.91
C PRO A 302 5.59 -20.80 -19.83
N ASP A 303 6.02 -22.03 -19.62
CA ASP A 303 7.41 -22.43 -19.34
C ASP A 303 8.17 -23.04 -20.55
N SER A 304 7.49 -23.19 -21.68
CA SER A 304 7.93 -24.00 -22.83
C SER A 304 7.95 -23.23 -24.15
N ILE A 305 8.17 -21.91 -24.09
CA ILE A 305 8.17 -21.03 -25.27
C ILE A 305 9.57 -21.00 -25.90
N LYS A 306 9.67 -21.21 -27.21
CA LYS A 306 10.95 -21.14 -27.92
C LYS A 306 11.30 -19.71 -28.35
N PRO A 307 12.59 -19.37 -28.50
CA PRO A 307 13.02 -18.11 -29.09
C PRO A 307 12.35 -17.80 -30.43
N GLY A 308 11.76 -16.60 -30.56
CA GLY A 308 11.07 -16.15 -31.79
C GLY A 308 9.77 -16.90 -32.09
N GLU A 309 9.33 -17.81 -31.22
CA GLU A 309 8.07 -18.52 -31.41
C GLU A 309 6.89 -17.56 -31.30
N ARG A 310 5.92 -17.73 -32.20
CA ARG A 310 4.66 -16.99 -32.15
C ARG A 310 3.62 -17.75 -31.34
N PHE A 311 2.98 -17.05 -30.40
CA PHE A 311 1.94 -17.62 -29.57
C PHE A 311 0.81 -16.64 -29.29
N GLY A 312 -0.40 -17.17 -29.14
CA GLY A 312 -1.59 -16.41 -28.78
C GLY A 312 -1.75 -16.32 -27.28
N ALA A 313 -2.27 -15.18 -26.82
CA ALA A 313 -2.75 -15.01 -25.46
C ALA A 313 -4.12 -14.31 -25.46
N THR A 314 -4.94 -14.64 -24.47
CA THR A 314 -6.27 -14.06 -24.27
C THR A 314 -6.42 -13.58 -22.83
N VAL A 315 -6.92 -12.35 -22.64
CA VAL A 315 -7.32 -11.84 -21.32
C VAL A 315 -8.81 -12.07 -21.06
N SER A 316 -9.14 -12.55 -19.86
CA SER A 316 -10.52 -12.64 -19.38
C SER A 316 -10.92 -11.31 -18.73
N VAL A 317 -11.87 -10.61 -19.36
CA VAL A 317 -12.40 -9.33 -18.87
C VAL A 317 -13.93 -9.33 -18.87
N TYR A 318 -14.52 -8.67 -17.89
CA TYR A 318 -15.93 -8.30 -17.83
C TYR A 318 -16.05 -6.84 -17.45
N ASP A 319 -16.75 -6.05 -18.25
CA ASP A 319 -17.03 -4.66 -17.94
C ASP A 319 -18.45 -4.50 -17.35
N PRO A 320 -18.60 -4.01 -16.10
CA PRO A 320 -19.91 -3.86 -15.49
C PRO A 320 -20.81 -2.84 -16.18
N ASP A 321 -20.23 -1.83 -16.83
CA ASP A 321 -20.95 -0.68 -17.39
C ASP A 321 -21.18 -0.82 -18.91
N SER A 322 -20.65 -1.91 -19.51
CA SER A 322 -20.70 -2.23 -20.94
C SER A 322 -20.01 -1.19 -21.82
N ASP A 323 -18.93 -0.59 -21.31
CA ASP A 323 -18.08 0.37 -22.01
C ASP A 323 -17.26 -0.29 -23.13
N ALA A 324 -16.84 0.52 -24.09
CA ALA A 324 -15.93 0.08 -25.14
C ALA A 324 -14.49 0.00 -24.58
N LEU A 325 -13.92 -1.20 -24.61
CA LEU A 325 -12.61 -1.45 -23.98
C LEU A 325 -11.44 -1.34 -24.98
N GLU A 326 -10.39 -0.65 -24.54
CA GLU A 326 -9.08 -0.64 -25.19
C GLU A 326 -8.12 -1.60 -24.48
N TYR A 327 -7.30 -2.33 -25.26
CA TYR A 327 -6.38 -3.34 -24.76
C TYR A 327 -4.95 -3.01 -25.16
N GLU A 328 -4.11 -2.71 -24.18
CA GLU A 328 -2.70 -2.43 -24.36
C GLU A 328 -1.87 -3.58 -23.79
N TRP A 329 -1.02 -4.18 -24.63
CA TRP A 329 -0.21 -5.34 -24.27
C TRP A 329 1.28 -5.00 -24.29
N HIS A 330 2.02 -5.53 -23.33
CA HIS A 330 3.48 -5.35 -23.24
C HIS A 330 4.18 -6.64 -22.88
N VAL A 331 5.36 -6.87 -23.44
CA VAL A 331 6.29 -7.89 -22.96
C VAL A 331 7.46 -7.17 -22.31
N VAL A 332 7.78 -7.53 -21.06
CA VAL A 332 8.97 -7.01 -20.35
C VAL A 332 9.83 -8.18 -19.90
N ARG A 333 11.11 -7.92 -19.60
CA ARG A 333 11.92 -8.89 -18.84
C ARG A 333 11.40 -9.01 -17.42
N GLU A 334 11.50 -10.20 -16.83
CA GLU A 334 11.23 -10.37 -15.41
C GLU A 334 12.17 -9.48 -14.59
N SER A 335 11.64 -8.77 -13.58
CA SER A 335 12.43 -7.82 -12.80
C SER A 335 13.55 -8.54 -12.04
N SER A 336 14.77 -8.00 -12.15
CA SER A 336 15.96 -8.46 -11.42
C SER A 336 16.37 -7.53 -10.26
N ASP A 337 15.74 -6.35 -10.13
CA ASP A 337 16.03 -5.37 -9.07
C ASP A 337 14.87 -5.38 -8.07
N ARG A 338 14.87 -6.39 -7.19
CA ARG A 338 13.86 -6.57 -6.14
C ARG A 338 14.42 -6.13 -4.80
N ARG A 339 13.71 -5.28 -4.07
CA ARG A 339 14.15 -4.69 -2.79
C ARG A 339 13.16 -4.99 -1.66
N THR A 340 13.47 -4.52 -0.44
CA THR A 340 12.69 -4.81 0.78
C THR A 340 12.18 -3.52 1.40
N GLY A 341 11.04 -3.56 2.09
CA GLY A 341 10.54 -2.43 2.90
C GLY A 341 10.22 -1.17 2.09
N GLY A 342 9.76 -1.35 0.85
CA GLY A 342 9.38 -0.24 -0.01
C GLY A 342 10.53 0.57 -0.62
N ASP A 343 11.77 0.10 -0.58
CA ASP A 343 12.89 0.78 -1.25
C ASP A 343 12.64 0.91 -2.77
N ALA A 344 13.26 1.91 -3.41
CA ALA A 344 13.05 2.19 -4.82
C ALA A 344 13.64 1.10 -5.73
N GLU A 345 12.87 0.65 -6.72
CA GLU A 345 13.27 -0.34 -7.72
C GLU A 345 13.29 0.28 -9.13
N ARG A 346 14.15 -0.25 -10.00
CA ARG A 346 14.18 0.14 -11.42
C ARG A 346 13.22 -0.73 -12.23
N ALA A 347 12.35 -0.08 -13.00
CA ALA A 347 11.43 -0.78 -13.88
C ALA A 347 12.19 -1.41 -15.07
N PRO A 348 11.89 -2.68 -15.44
CA PRO A 348 12.42 -3.26 -16.66
C PRO A 348 11.81 -2.57 -17.89
N GLU A 349 12.61 -2.41 -18.94
CA GLU A 349 12.14 -1.87 -20.22
C GLU A 349 11.27 -2.89 -20.97
N ALA A 350 10.29 -2.37 -21.72
CA ALA A 350 9.50 -3.16 -22.65
C ALA A 350 10.40 -3.71 -23.77
N VAL A 351 10.21 -4.99 -24.10
CA VAL A 351 10.84 -5.64 -25.23
C VAL A 351 10.11 -5.21 -26.49
N ALA A 352 10.79 -4.44 -27.33
CA ALA A 352 10.21 -3.92 -28.56
C ALA A 352 9.78 -5.03 -29.53
N ASN A 353 8.73 -4.74 -30.31
CA ASN A 353 8.24 -5.57 -31.42
C ASN A 353 7.76 -6.99 -31.05
N CYS A 354 7.49 -7.28 -29.77
CA CYS A 354 6.89 -8.56 -29.37
C CYS A 354 5.39 -8.65 -29.70
N VAL A 355 4.65 -7.54 -29.66
CA VAL A 355 3.21 -7.53 -29.96
C VAL A 355 3.00 -7.41 -31.47
N ILE A 356 2.47 -8.47 -32.09
CA ILE A 356 2.28 -8.56 -33.54
C ILE A 356 0.90 -8.09 -33.97
N ALA A 357 -0.14 -8.46 -33.21
CA ALA A 357 -1.51 -8.08 -33.50
C ALA A 357 -2.37 -8.11 -32.23
N VAL A 358 -3.26 -7.13 -32.08
CA VAL A 358 -4.26 -7.06 -31.00
C VAL A 358 -5.64 -7.11 -31.63
N GLN A 359 -6.51 -7.98 -31.11
CA GLN A 359 -7.91 -8.15 -31.55
C GLN A 359 -8.80 -8.26 -30.31
N GLY A 360 -9.23 -7.11 -29.79
CA GLY A 360 -9.95 -7.03 -28.53
C GLY A 360 -9.16 -7.73 -27.40
N PRO A 361 -9.74 -8.74 -26.72
CA PRO A 361 -9.08 -9.43 -25.60
C PRO A 361 -7.96 -10.39 -26.03
N ARG A 362 -7.71 -10.56 -27.33
CA ARG A 362 -6.69 -11.49 -27.85
C ARG A 362 -5.47 -10.73 -28.36
N VAL A 363 -4.30 -11.30 -28.15
CA VAL A 363 -3.03 -10.79 -28.67
C VAL A 363 -2.23 -11.92 -29.33
N MET A 364 -1.53 -11.58 -30.41
CA MET A 364 -0.47 -12.40 -30.98
C MET A 364 0.88 -11.84 -30.57
N ILE A 365 1.70 -12.69 -29.95
CA ILE A 365 3.04 -12.35 -29.49
C ILE A 365 4.08 -13.11 -30.32
N GLU A 366 5.19 -12.46 -30.65
CA GLU A 366 6.45 -13.10 -31.04
C GLU A 366 7.40 -13.07 -29.84
N ALA A 367 7.79 -14.25 -29.37
CA ALA A 367 8.63 -14.40 -28.19
C ALA A 367 10.00 -13.74 -28.39
N PRO A 368 10.59 -13.11 -27.36
CA PRO A 368 11.95 -12.60 -27.42
C PRO A 368 12.94 -13.68 -27.88
N THR A 369 13.90 -13.31 -28.74
CA THR A 369 14.90 -14.26 -29.27
C THR A 369 15.98 -14.63 -28.25
N LYS A 370 16.15 -13.84 -27.19
CA LYS A 370 17.09 -14.16 -26.10
C LYS A 370 16.38 -15.04 -25.07
N PRO A 371 16.89 -16.23 -24.74
CA PRO A 371 16.36 -17.04 -23.63
C PRO A 371 16.31 -16.27 -22.31
N GLY A 372 15.35 -16.62 -21.45
CA GLY A 372 15.18 -16.03 -20.12
C GLY A 372 13.73 -15.87 -19.69
N ALA A 373 13.54 -15.35 -18.48
CA ALA A 373 12.23 -15.07 -17.92
C ALA A 373 11.71 -13.69 -18.37
N TYR A 374 10.45 -13.68 -18.78
CA TYR A 374 9.72 -12.51 -19.25
C TYR A 374 8.34 -12.47 -18.61
N ARG A 375 7.63 -11.37 -18.82
CA ARG A 375 6.27 -11.19 -18.34
C ARG A 375 5.43 -10.47 -19.39
N LEU A 376 4.26 -11.05 -19.68
CA LEU A 376 3.26 -10.47 -20.55
C LEU A 376 2.27 -9.68 -19.70
N PHE A 377 2.16 -8.37 -19.92
CA PHE A 377 1.20 -7.48 -19.29
C PHE A 377 0.05 -7.17 -20.23
N VAL A 378 -1.13 -6.94 -19.65
CA VAL A 378 -2.27 -6.29 -20.31
C VAL A 378 -2.84 -5.19 -19.42
N PHE A 379 -3.12 -4.06 -20.03
CA PHE A 379 -3.87 -2.95 -19.45
C PHE A 379 -5.17 -2.80 -20.25
N VAL A 380 -6.30 -2.91 -19.57
CA VAL A 380 -7.63 -2.78 -20.19
C VAL A 380 -8.27 -1.50 -19.70
N ARG A 381 -8.53 -0.56 -20.60
CA ARG A 381 -9.10 0.77 -20.29
C ARG A 381 -10.52 0.89 -20.82
N ASP A 382 -11.37 1.58 -20.07
CA ASP A 382 -12.78 1.82 -20.43
C ASP A 382 -13.02 3.16 -21.14
N GLY A 383 -12.01 4.03 -21.19
CA GLY A 383 -12.13 5.39 -21.74
C GLY A 383 -12.81 6.40 -20.81
N THR A 384 -13.23 5.99 -19.60
CA THR A 384 -13.86 6.86 -18.58
C THR A 384 -12.91 7.23 -17.43
N GLY A 385 -11.65 6.79 -17.53
CA GLY A 385 -10.63 6.99 -16.50
C GLY A 385 -10.54 5.83 -15.52
N ARG A 386 -11.05 4.64 -15.90
CA ARG A 386 -10.86 3.39 -15.18
C ARG A 386 -10.05 2.39 -15.99
N ALA A 387 -9.41 1.46 -15.28
CA ALA A 387 -8.65 0.40 -15.91
C ALA A 387 -8.58 -0.86 -15.06
N GLY A 388 -8.35 -1.98 -15.73
CA GLY A 388 -8.01 -3.26 -15.13
C GLY A 388 -6.67 -3.76 -15.67
N THR A 389 -6.00 -4.61 -14.91
CA THR A 389 -4.68 -5.14 -15.29
C THR A 389 -4.58 -6.64 -15.04
N ALA A 390 -3.77 -7.31 -15.85
CA ALA A 390 -3.25 -8.62 -15.54
C ALA A 390 -1.83 -8.74 -16.08
N ASN A 391 -1.07 -9.68 -15.54
CA ASN A 391 0.14 -10.12 -16.17
C ASN A 391 0.37 -11.62 -15.95
N LEU A 392 1.25 -12.19 -16.77
CA LEU A 392 1.61 -13.60 -16.73
C LEU A 392 3.12 -13.74 -16.96
N PRO A 393 3.89 -14.27 -16.00
CA PRO A 393 5.29 -14.61 -16.24
C PRO A 393 5.37 -15.80 -17.21
N PHE A 394 6.35 -15.78 -18.11
CA PHE A 394 6.64 -16.86 -19.03
C PHE A 394 8.15 -17.02 -19.24
N LEU A 395 8.58 -18.20 -19.64
CA LEU A 395 9.98 -18.57 -19.83
C LEU A 395 10.26 -18.88 -21.30
N VAL A 396 11.30 -18.25 -21.84
CA VAL A 396 11.85 -18.58 -23.16
C VAL A 396 13.04 -19.51 -23.01
N THR A 397 12.95 -20.72 -23.54
CA THR A 397 13.95 -21.80 -23.44
C THR A 397 14.32 -22.36 -24.81
N GLU A 398 15.55 -22.89 -24.96
CA GLU A 398 16.09 -23.41 -26.23
C GLU A 398 15.38 -24.66 -26.78
#